data_AF-A0AA36G7M5-F1
#
_entry.id   AF-A0AA36G7M5-F1
#
_cell.length_a   1.000
_cell.length_b   1.000
_cell.length_c   1.000
_cell.angle_alpha   90.00
_cell.angle_beta   90.00
_cell.angle_gamma   90.00
#
_symmetry.space_group_name_H-M   'P 1'
#
loop_
_entity.id
_entity.type
_entity.pdbx_description
1 polymer ?
#
loop_
_entity_poly.entity_id
_entity_poly.type
_entity_poly.pdbx_seq_one_letter_code
_entity_poly.pdbx_strand_id
1 'polypeptide(L)'
;MNPEFVAAVEEWKKMRARFDQRKNLKYEFELYVLFEEESLPIWALYQQAVAGNISVPKKDYHDPRDDSWMWGWMWGNAKWLAWNKLWGMDPSEAETLLIQEVHALKNRLPDLVEQWKDVQDPRIPDEKAWVPEDERQHWAEVSKVAKQERRKRSAAQRAHEESLGMWD
;
A
#
# COMPACT_ATOMS: atom_id res chain seq x y z
N MET A 1 -1.65 3.54 -27.06
CA MET A 1 -1.64 3.14 -25.64
C MET A 1 -2.69 2.06 -25.46
N ASN A 2 -2.33 0.95 -24.83
CA ASN A 2 -3.22 -0.19 -24.63
C ASN A 2 -4.48 0.21 -23.81
N PRO A 3 -5.71 -0.10 -24.26
CA PRO A 3 -6.93 0.19 -23.50
C PRO A 3 -6.94 -0.44 -22.09
N GLU A 4 -6.37 -1.63 -21.93
CA GLU A 4 -6.28 -2.30 -20.62
C GLU A 4 -5.34 -1.56 -19.67
N PHE A 5 -4.23 -1.02 -20.19
CA PHE A 5 -3.32 -0.16 -19.43
C PHE A 5 -4.03 1.08 -18.90
N VAL A 6 -4.81 1.75 -19.76
CA VAL A 6 -5.58 2.94 -19.34
C VAL A 6 -6.60 2.57 -18.25
N ALA A 7 -7.30 1.45 -18.40
CA ALA A 7 -8.25 0.97 -17.40
C ALA A 7 -7.57 0.65 -16.05
N ALA A 8 -6.42 -0.02 -16.07
CA ALA A 8 -5.64 -0.33 -14.87
C ALA A 8 -5.13 0.95 -14.17
N VAL A 9 -4.65 1.94 -14.93
CA VAL A 9 -4.23 3.24 -14.37
C VAL A 9 -5.40 3.95 -13.69
N GLU A 10 -6.59 3.95 -14.30
CA GLU A 10 -7.78 4.55 -13.70
C GLU A 10 -8.25 3.79 -12.45
N GLU A 11 -8.15 2.46 -12.44
CA GLU A 11 -8.41 1.66 -11.25
C GLU A 11 -7.43 1.97 -10.11
N TRP A 12 -6.14 2.07 -10.41
CA TRP A 12 -5.13 2.48 -9.44
C TRP A 12 -5.37 3.88 -8.88
N LYS A 13 -5.71 4.86 -9.72
CA LYS A 13 -6.09 6.22 -9.27
C LYS A 13 -7.30 6.21 -8.33
N LYS A 14 -8.32 5.40 -8.64
CA LYS A 14 -9.50 5.24 -7.77
C LYS A 14 -9.14 4.62 -6.42
N MET A 15 -8.25 3.63 -6.40
CA MET A 15 -7.73 3.09 -5.14
C MET A 15 -7.01 4.18 -4.35
N ARG A 16 -6.06 4.89 -4.97
CA ARG A 16 -5.29 5.96 -4.33
C ARG A 16 -6.17 7.05 -3.73
N ALA A 17 -7.18 7.51 -4.46
CA ALA A 17 -8.11 8.53 -3.98
C ALA A 17 -8.84 8.14 -2.67
N ARG A 18 -9.10 6.83 -2.46
CA ARG A 18 -9.68 6.34 -1.19
C ARG A 18 -8.70 6.40 -0.02
N PHE A 19 -7.40 6.31 -0.28
CA PHE A 19 -6.35 6.42 0.75
C PHE A 19 -5.92 7.86 0.98
N ASP A 20 -5.97 8.73 -0.03
CA ASP A 20 -5.67 10.17 0.13
C ASP A 20 -6.56 10.81 1.22
N GLN A 21 -7.82 10.37 1.33
CA GLN A 21 -8.73 10.81 2.40
C GLN A 21 -8.24 10.42 3.80
N ARG A 22 -7.53 9.28 3.93
CA ARG A 22 -7.03 8.75 5.21
C ARG A 22 -5.83 9.53 5.75
N LYS A 23 -5.14 10.31 4.90
CA LYS A 23 -4.03 11.19 5.31
C LYS A 23 -4.41 12.13 6.47
N ASN A 24 -5.67 12.54 6.53
CA ASN A 24 -6.20 13.48 7.52
C ASN A 24 -7.05 12.82 8.61
N LEU A 25 -7.24 11.50 8.57
CA LEU A 25 -8.02 10.78 9.57
C LEU A 25 -7.14 10.39 10.75
N LYS A 26 -7.68 10.56 11.96
CA LYS A 26 -6.96 10.26 13.20
C LYS A 26 -6.58 8.77 13.22
N TYR A 27 -5.29 8.50 13.43
CA TYR A 27 -4.70 7.15 13.47
C TYR A 27 -4.71 6.38 12.15
N GLU A 28 -5.03 6.98 11.00
CA GLU A 28 -5.01 6.25 9.71
C GLU A 28 -3.90 6.69 8.75
N PHE A 29 -3.03 7.61 9.18
CA PHE A 29 -1.93 8.09 8.34
C PHE A 29 -0.99 6.94 7.96
N GLU A 30 -0.70 6.03 8.88
CA GLU A 30 0.16 4.86 8.68
C GLU A 30 -0.40 3.92 7.61
N LEU A 31 -1.72 3.81 7.48
CA LEU A 31 -2.36 3.03 6.42
C LEU A 31 -2.19 3.70 5.05
N TYR A 32 -2.24 5.03 5.00
CA TYR A 32 -1.90 5.79 3.79
C TYR A 32 -0.43 5.58 3.40
N VAL A 33 0.50 5.63 4.36
CA VAL A 33 1.93 5.35 4.11
C VAL A 33 2.12 3.95 3.54
N LEU A 34 1.53 2.93 4.19
CA LEU A 34 1.60 1.55 3.73
C LEU A 34 1.09 1.40 2.28
N PHE A 35 -0.01 2.06 1.94
CA PHE A 35 -0.53 2.05 0.57
C PHE A 35 0.43 2.71 -0.43
N GLU A 36 1.00 3.88 -0.09
CA GLU A 36 1.95 4.56 -0.98
C GLU A 36 3.21 3.68 -1.21
N GLU A 37 3.70 2.98 -0.18
CA GLU A 37 4.85 2.07 -0.28
C GLU A 37 4.55 0.94 -1.25
N GLU A 38 3.37 0.33 -1.11
CA GLU A 38 2.90 -0.76 -1.95
C GLU A 38 2.58 -0.33 -3.39
N SER A 39 2.32 0.95 -3.60
CA SER A 39 2.06 1.54 -4.91
C SER A 39 3.32 2.03 -5.64
N LEU A 40 4.46 2.08 -4.94
CA LEU A 40 5.71 2.60 -5.50
C LEU A 40 6.17 1.86 -6.78
N PRO A 41 6.12 0.52 -6.85
CA PRO A 41 6.45 -0.20 -8.08
C PRO A 41 5.51 0.12 -9.24
N ILE A 42 4.21 0.27 -8.95
CA ILE A 42 3.18 0.63 -9.94
C ILE A 42 3.46 2.02 -10.51
N TRP A 43 3.82 2.98 -9.65
CA TRP A 43 4.20 4.32 -10.09
C TRP A 43 5.42 4.27 -11.03
N ALA A 44 6.44 3.48 -10.71
CA ALA A 44 7.63 3.34 -11.53
C ALA A 44 7.33 2.71 -12.89
N LEU A 45 6.51 1.65 -12.92
CA LEU A 45 6.05 1.01 -14.16
C LEU A 45 5.25 1.99 -15.02
N TYR A 46 4.40 2.81 -14.41
CA TYR A 46 3.67 3.86 -15.12
C TYR A 46 4.62 4.85 -15.79
N GLN A 47 5.65 5.34 -15.07
CA GLN A 47 6.64 6.24 -15.66
C GLN A 47 7.43 5.57 -16.79
N GLN A 48 7.86 4.32 -16.60
CA GLN A 48 8.58 3.58 -17.63
C GLN A 48 7.73 3.37 -18.90
N ALA A 49 6.45 3.06 -18.75
CA ALA A 49 5.52 2.88 -19.87
C ALA A 49 5.26 4.19 -20.64
N VAL A 50 5.15 5.32 -19.93
CA VAL A 50 4.79 6.62 -20.54
C VAL A 50 6.00 7.38 -21.06
N ALA A 51 7.08 7.41 -20.29
CA ALA A 51 8.25 8.26 -20.54
C ALA A 51 9.51 7.45 -20.93
N GLY A 52 9.49 6.12 -20.82
CA GLY A 52 10.66 5.27 -21.03
C GLY A 52 11.66 5.40 -19.90
N ASN A 53 12.95 5.24 -20.23
CA ASN A 53 14.03 5.32 -19.23
C ASN A 53 14.05 6.66 -18.51
N ILE A 54 14.34 6.60 -17.21
CA ILE A 54 14.48 7.78 -16.38
C ILE A 54 15.51 8.76 -16.96
N SER A 55 15.11 10.01 -17.15
CA SER A 55 15.96 11.06 -17.72
C SER A 55 16.24 12.20 -16.74
N VAL A 56 15.59 12.18 -15.58
CA VAL A 56 15.70 13.22 -14.56
C VAL A 56 16.86 12.93 -13.58
N PRO A 57 17.68 13.93 -13.22
CA PRO A 57 18.72 13.76 -12.20
C PRO A 57 18.14 13.39 -10.84
N LYS A 58 18.84 12.53 -10.09
CA LYS A 58 18.42 12.04 -8.77
C LYS A 58 18.14 13.15 -7.74
N LYS A 59 18.82 14.30 -7.85
CA LYS A 59 18.89 15.28 -6.76
C LYS A 59 17.60 16.07 -6.50
N ASP A 60 16.65 16.10 -7.43
CA ASP A 60 15.56 17.07 -7.37
C ASP A 60 14.18 16.51 -7.75
N TYR A 61 13.97 15.19 -7.67
CA TYR A 61 12.62 14.67 -7.90
C TYR A 61 11.75 14.99 -6.68
N HIS A 62 10.95 16.05 -6.78
CA HIS A 62 9.92 16.44 -5.84
C HIS A 62 8.56 16.11 -6.46
N ASP A 63 7.68 15.36 -5.79
CA ASP A 63 6.32 15.17 -6.32
C ASP A 63 5.60 16.53 -6.29
N PRO A 64 5.19 17.09 -7.45
CA PRO A 64 4.59 18.43 -7.50
C PRO A 64 3.19 18.49 -6.88
N ARG A 65 2.61 17.36 -6.47
CA ARG A 65 1.30 17.27 -5.82
C ARG A 65 1.37 17.23 -4.29
N ASP A 66 2.57 17.35 -3.72
CA ASP A 66 2.79 17.21 -2.29
C ASP A 66 3.20 18.54 -1.64
N ASP A 67 2.39 19.00 -0.70
CA ASP A 67 2.59 20.30 -0.03
C ASP A 67 3.68 20.23 1.06
N SER A 68 4.04 19.02 1.52
CA SER A 68 5.09 18.83 2.51
C SER A 68 6.44 18.64 1.83
N TRP A 69 7.34 19.59 2.05
CA TRP A 69 8.70 19.55 1.47
C TRP A 69 9.46 18.26 1.82
N MET A 70 9.37 17.81 3.08
CA MET A 70 10.02 16.58 3.54
C MET A 70 9.37 15.32 2.96
N TRP A 71 8.04 15.31 2.84
CA TRP A 71 7.30 14.19 2.25
C TRP A 71 7.57 14.09 0.75
N GLY A 72 7.53 15.23 0.05
CA GLY A 72 7.85 15.36 -1.37
C GLY A 72 9.29 14.95 -1.67
N TRP A 73 10.25 15.26 -0.79
CA TRP A 73 11.64 14.82 -0.93
C TRP A 73 11.83 13.32 -0.66
N MET A 74 11.28 12.80 0.44
CA MET A 74 11.44 11.37 0.81
C MET A 74 10.78 10.45 -0.22
N TRP A 75 9.53 10.73 -0.58
CA TRP A 75 8.82 9.98 -1.62
C TRP A 75 9.39 10.22 -3.00
N GLY A 76 9.88 11.43 -3.24
CA GLY A 76 10.56 11.77 -4.47
C GLY A 76 11.77 10.87 -4.72
N ASN A 77 12.64 10.72 -3.72
CA ASN A 77 13.78 9.81 -3.80
C ASN A 77 13.37 8.35 -3.99
N ALA A 78 12.35 7.88 -3.26
CA ALA A 78 11.85 6.52 -3.39
C ALA A 78 11.32 6.25 -4.81
N LYS A 79 10.54 7.18 -5.35
CA LYS A 79 10.00 7.15 -6.72
C LYS A 79 11.12 7.12 -7.74
N TRP A 80 12.08 8.04 -7.64
CA TRP A 80 13.25 8.05 -8.53
C TRP A 80 13.99 6.71 -8.52
N LEU A 81 14.26 6.14 -7.34
CA LEU A 81 14.94 4.85 -7.21
C LEU A 81 14.13 3.70 -7.82
N ALA A 82 12.81 3.69 -7.63
CA ALA A 82 11.94 2.67 -8.19
C ALA A 82 11.93 2.72 -9.72
N TRP A 83 11.84 3.91 -10.32
CA TRP A 83 11.91 4.06 -11.78
C TRP A 83 13.29 3.74 -12.34
N ASN A 84 14.36 4.18 -11.67
CA ASN A 84 15.73 3.87 -12.10
C ASN A 84 16.04 2.37 -12.10
N LYS A 85 15.39 1.56 -11.25
CA LYS A 85 15.53 0.09 -11.28
C LYS A 85 14.99 -0.54 -12.57
N LEU A 86 14.11 0.15 -13.29
CA LEU A 86 13.53 -0.32 -14.55
C LEU A 86 14.31 0.15 -15.78
N TRP A 87 15.51 0.72 -15.60
CA TRP A 87 16.33 1.18 -16.72
C TRP A 87 16.57 0.07 -17.73
N GLY A 88 16.22 0.32 -19.00
CA GLY A 88 16.36 -0.63 -20.10
C GLY A 88 15.15 -1.54 -20.32
N MET A 89 14.12 -1.46 -19.47
CA MET A 89 12.85 -2.15 -19.68
C MET A 89 12.08 -1.55 -20.86
N ASP A 90 11.48 -2.38 -21.70
CA ASP A 90 10.66 -1.93 -22.81
C ASP A 90 9.34 -1.29 -22.30
N PRO A 91 8.85 -0.19 -22.90
CA PRO A 91 7.59 0.43 -22.47
C PRO A 91 6.38 -0.52 -22.53
N SER A 92 6.30 -1.43 -23.50
CA SER A 92 5.19 -2.38 -23.62
C SER A 92 5.24 -3.49 -22.55
N GLU A 93 6.45 -3.88 -22.14
CA GLU A 93 6.66 -4.75 -20.99
C GLU A 93 6.21 -4.05 -19.70
N ALA A 94 6.56 -2.78 -19.53
CA ALA A 94 6.13 -1.96 -18.39
C ALA A 94 4.60 -1.80 -18.34
N GLU A 95 3.92 -1.61 -19.49
CA GLU A 95 2.44 -1.60 -19.54
C GLU A 95 1.84 -2.91 -19.01
N THR A 96 2.40 -4.05 -19.44
CA THR A 96 1.91 -5.39 -19.07
C THR A 96 2.09 -5.65 -17.58
N LEU A 97 3.27 -5.36 -17.04
CA LEU A 97 3.56 -5.51 -15.62
C LEU A 97 2.71 -4.57 -14.77
N LEU A 98 2.46 -3.33 -15.22
CA LEU A 98 1.58 -2.42 -14.48
C LEU A 98 0.18 -3.01 -14.29
N ILE A 99 -0.41 -3.56 -15.34
CA ILE A 99 -1.75 -4.17 -15.27
C ILE A 99 -1.77 -5.29 -14.22
N GLN A 100 -0.76 -6.16 -14.25
CA GLN A 100 -0.63 -7.26 -13.30
C GLN A 100 -0.48 -6.77 -11.85
N GLU A 101 0.40 -5.80 -11.62
CA GLU A 101 0.65 -5.24 -10.29
C GLU A 101 -0.56 -4.48 -9.72
N VAL A 102 -1.32 -3.77 -10.57
CA VAL A 102 -2.57 -3.12 -10.15
C VAL A 102 -3.61 -4.16 -9.70
N HIS A 103 -3.78 -5.24 -10.47
CA HIS A 103 -4.68 -6.32 -10.08
C HIS A 103 -4.22 -7.05 -8.81
N ALA A 104 -2.92 -7.31 -8.69
CA ALA A 104 -2.34 -7.89 -7.49
C ALA A 104 -2.56 -6.98 -6.27
N LEU A 105 -2.31 -5.68 -6.40
CA LEU A 105 -2.58 -4.69 -5.35
C LEU A 105 -4.06 -4.66 -4.95
N LYS A 106 -4.97 -4.63 -5.92
CA LYS A 106 -6.41 -4.65 -5.63
C LYS A 106 -6.82 -5.87 -4.81
N ASN A 107 -6.28 -7.05 -5.15
CA ASN A 107 -6.63 -8.30 -4.49
C ASN A 107 -6.03 -8.39 -3.06
N ARG A 108 -4.81 -7.88 -2.84
CA ARG A 108 -4.15 -7.90 -1.53
C ARG A 108 -4.56 -6.75 -0.61
N LEU A 109 -5.19 -5.70 -1.16
CA LEU A 109 -5.57 -4.49 -0.41
C LEU A 109 -6.44 -4.77 0.83
N PRO A 110 -7.47 -5.65 0.78
CA PRO A 110 -8.25 -5.98 1.97
C PRO A 110 -7.38 -6.61 3.08
N ASP A 111 -6.47 -7.50 2.70
CA ASP A 111 -5.56 -8.14 3.65
C ASP A 111 -4.56 -7.15 4.26
N LEU A 112 -4.03 -6.20 3.47
CA LEU A 112 -3.17 -5.12 3.96
C LEU A 112 -3.90 -4.27 5.01
N VAL A 113 -5.17 -3.93 4.77
CA VAL A 113 -5.98 -3.20 5.75
C VAL A 113 -6.17 -4.01 7.03
N GLU A 114 -6.42 -5.31 6.92
CA GLU A 114 -6.59 -6.17 8.09
C GLU A 114 -5.28 -6.39 8.85
N GLN A 115 -4.14 -6.50 8.16
CA GLN A 115 -2.82 -6.56 8.78
C GLN A 115 -2.46 -5.26 9.48
N TRP A 116 -2.75 -4.12 8.86
CA TRP A 116 -2.56 -2.82 9.50
C TRP A 116 -3.40 -2.71 10.79
N LYS A 117 -4.66 -3.13 10.78
CA LYS A 117 -5.49 -3.19 12.00
C LYS A 117 -4.92 -4.13 13.06
N ASP A 118 -4.31 -5.25 12.65
CA ASP A 118 -3.62 -6.16 13.59
C ASP A 118 -2.47 -5.43 14.29
N VAL A 119 -1.64 -4.71 13.54
CA VAL A 119 -0.49 -3.95 14.08
C VAL A 119 -0.94 -2.85 15.03
N GLN A 120 -2.12 -2.25 14.82
CA GLN A 120 -2.65 -1.18 15.67
C GLN A 120 -3.36 -1.70 16.94
N ASP A 121 -3.73 -2.98 17.03
CA ASP A 121 -4.40 -3.51 18.23
C ASP A 121 -3.36 -3.83 19.32
N PRO A 122 -3.35 -3.10 20.46
CA PRO A 122 -2.36 -3.29 21.52
C PRO A 122 -2.45 -4.66 22.22
N ARG A 123 -3.47 -5.47 21.90
CA ARG A 123 -3.66 -6.82 22.43
C ARG A 123 -2.92 -7.88 21.63
N ILE A 124 -2.42 -7.56 20.43
CA ILE A 124 -1.60 -8.49 19.67
C ILE A 124 -0.12 -8.15 19.92
N PRO A 125 0.73 -9.16 20.18
CA PRO A 125 2.15 -8.92 20.38
C PRO A 125 2.80 -8.22 19.19
N ASP A 126 3.72 -7.29 19.46
CA ASP A 126 4.51 -6.63 18.42
C ASP A 126 5.41 -7.66 17.70
N GLU A 127 5.17 -7.86 16.41
CA GLU A 127 5.92 -8.81 15.59
C GLU A 127 7.37 -8.41 15.36
N LYS A 128 7.71 -7.13 15.58
CA LYS A 128 9.08 -6.63 15.46
C LYS A 128 9.86 -6.76 16.77
N ALA A 129 9.21 -7.13 17.86
CA ALA A 129 9.88 -7.37 19.13
C ALA A 129 10.84 -8.55 19.01
N TRP A 130 12.03 -8.42 19.60
CA TRP A 130 12.95 -9.55 19.68
C TRP A 130 12.40 -10.61 20.63
N VAL A 131 12.43 -11.87 20.19
CA VAL A 131 11.93 -13.03 20.95
C VAL A 131 13.03 -14.10 20.96
N PRO A 132 13.32 -14.70 22.13
CA PRO A 132 14.21 -15.86 22.23
C PRO A 132 13.81 -17.00 21.29
N GLU A 133 14.79 -17.76 20.77
CA GLU A 133 14.53 -18.79 19.76
C GLU A 133 13.64 -19.93 20.25
N ASP A 134 13.79 -20.31 21.51
CA ASP A 134 12.98 -21.29 22.21
C ASP A 134 11.53 -20.84 22.43
N GLU A 135 11.27 -19.53 22.47
CA GLU A 135 9.93 -18.97 22.64
C GLU A 135 9.23 -18.60 21.33
N ARG A 136 9.95 -18.56 20.19
CA ARG A 136 9.40 -18.07 18.90
C ARG A 136 8.11 -18.77 18.48
N GLN A 137 8.01 -20.09 18.66
CA GLN A 137 6.80 -20.84 18.29
C GLN A 137 5.61 -20.45 19.17
N HIS A 138 5.83 -20.35 20.48
CA HIS A 138 4.80 -19.93 21.43
C HIS A 138 4.27 -18.54 21.08
N TRP A 139 5.16 -17.57 20.86
CA TRP A 139 4.76 -16.21 20.48
C TRP A 139 4.06 -16.14 19.13
N ALA A 140 4.46 -16.97 18.15
CA ALA A 140 3.75 -17.07 16.88
C ALA A 140 2.31 -17.59 17.06
N GLU A 141 2.11 -18.58 17.94
CA GLU A 141 0.77 -19.07 18.28
C GLU A 141 -0.07 -18.03 19.00
N VAL A 142 0.49 -17.35 20.00
CA VAL A 142 -0.18 -16.26 20.73
C VAL A 142 -0.61 -15.15 19.78
N SER A 143 0.29 -14.70 18.90
CA SER A 143 -0.02 -13.69 17.88
C SER A 143 -1.12 -14.16 16.94
N LYS A 144 -1.06 -15.40 16.45
CA LYS A 144 -2.09 -15.99 15.58
C LYS A 144 -3.47 -15.98 16.24
N VAL A 145 -3.56 -16.42 17.51
CA VAL A 145 -4.82 -16.42 18.26
C VAL A 145 -5.32 -15.00 18.48
N ALA A 146 -4.46 -14.07 18.90
CA ALA A 146 -4.82 -12.67 19.12
C ALA A 146 -5.39 -12.02 17.84
N LYS A 147 -4.76 -12.23 16.69
CA LYS A 147 -5.24 -11.77 15.37
C LYS A 147 -6.60 -12.35 15.02
N GLN A 148 -6.80 -13.66 15.23
CA GLN A 148 -8.09 -14.31 14.98
C GLN A 148 -9.20 -13.72 15.85
N GLU A 149 -8.96 -13.52 17.13
CA GLU A 149 -9.94 -12.93 18.04
C GLU A 149 -10.26 -11.47 17.68
N ARG A 150 -9.25 -10.66 17.32
CA ARG A 150 -9.44 -9.29 16.83
C ARG A 150 -10.34 -9.24 15.59
N ARG A 151 -10.11 -10.14 14.62
CA ARG A 151 -10.92 -10.25 13.39
C ARG A 151 -12.35 -10.70 13.69
N LYS A 152 -12.54 -11.68 14.58
CA LYS A 152 -13.89 -12.10 15.03
C LYS A 152 -14.67 -10.94 15.66
N ARG A 153 -14.03 -10.17 16.54
CA ARG A 153 -14.65 -8.98 17.15
C ARG A 153 -15.05 -7.94 16.09
N SER A 154 -14.16 -7.68 15.14
CA SER A 154 -14.42 -6.73 14.04
C SER A 154 -15.60 -7.18 13.17
N ALA A 155 -15.66 -8.48 12.84
CA ALA A 155 -16.76 -9.05 12.07
C ALA A 155 -18.09 -9.01 12.83
N ALA A 156 -18.08 -9.35 14.12
CA ALA A 156 -19.27 -9.28 14.98
C ALA A 156 -19.79 -7.84 15.13
N GLN A 157 -18.88 -6.86 15.27
CA GLN A 157 -19.24 -5.45 15.30
C GLN A 157 -19.89 -5.02 13.98
N ARG A 158 -19.30 -5.35 12.83
CA ARG A 158 -19.88 -5.02 11.52
C ARG A 158 -21.27 -5.64 11.33
N ALA A 159 -21.43 -6.92 11.65
CA ALA A 159 -22.73 -7.60 11.57
C ALA A 159 -23.78 -6.95 12.49
N HIS A 160 -23.36 -6.46 13.66
CA HIS A 160 -24.24 -5.71 14.55
C HIS A 160 -24.64 -4.35 13.96
N GLU A 161 -23.69 -3.59 13.41
CA GLU A 161 -23.96 -2.30 12.76
C GLU A 161 -24.87 -2.46 11.53
N GLU A 162 -24.68 -3.50 10.72
CA GLU A 162 -25.56 -3.88 9.61
C GLU A 162 -26.97 -4.23 10.12
N SER A 163 -27.10 -4.98 11.22
CA SER A 163 -28.41 -5.29 11.81
C SER A 163 -29.17 -4.06 12.32
N LEU A 164 -28.45 -2.98 12.63
CA LEU A 164 -29.00 -1.69 13.04
C LEU A 164 -29.28 -0.77 11.85
N GLY A 165 -29.02 -1.21 10.61
CA GLY A 165 -29.18 -0.40 9.40
C GLY A 165 -28.21 0.77 9.30
N MET A 166 -27.03 0.68 9.94
CA MET A 166 -26.00 1.72 9.87
C MET A 166 -25.13 1.64 8.61
N TRP A 167 -25.30 0.56 7.84
CA TRP A 167 -24.64 0.32 6.57
C TRP A 167 -25.71 -0.14 5.56
N ASP A 168 -25.78 0.53 4.41
CA ASP A 168 -26.69 0.22 3.28
C ASP A 168 -26.19 -0.97 2.44
#